data_AF-A0A853DXR2-F1
#
_entry.id   AF-A0A853DXR2-F1
#
_cell.length_a   1.000
_cell.length_b   1.000
_cell.length_c   1.000
_cell.angle_alpha   90.00
_cell.angle_beta   90.00
_cell.angle_gamma   90.00
#
_symmetry.space_group_name_H-M   'P 1'
#
loop_
_entity.id
_entity.type
_entity.pdbx_description
1 polymer ?
#
loop_
_entity_poly.entity_id
_entity_poly.type
_entity_poly.pdbx_seq_one_letter_code
_entity_poly.pdbx_strand_id
1 'polypeptide(L)'
;MIADALLRASVWLAATPTPTPSSGPSEDQITPGVVGFVVTFLVAVAVVLLVIDMVRRIRRVRYRAEIAEKLDAEQAGQQDAAPGAEDDDRA
;
A
#
# COMPACT_ATOMS: atom_id res chain seq x y z
N MET A 1 -69.02 14.83 -4.56
CA MET A 1 -68.20 15.64 -3.61
C MET A 1 -67.03 14.84 -3.04
N ILE A 2 -67.24 13.75 -2.30
CA ILE A 2 -66.15 12.96 -1.70
C ILE A 2 -65.25 12.28 -2.74
N ALA A 3 -65.83 11.64 -3.77
CA ALA A 3 -65.06 10.98 -4.82
C ALA A 3 -64.14 11.95 -5.59
N ASP A 4 -64.60 13.18 -5.83
CA ASP A 4 -63.84 14.22 -6.52
C ASP A 4 -62.69 14.75 -5.65
N ALA A 5 -62.91 14.86 -4.33
CA ALA A 5 -61.87 15.20 -3.37
C ALA A 5 -60.79 14.10 -3.27
N LEU A 6 -61.20 12.82 -3.28
CA LEU A 6 -60.26 11.68 -3.26
C LEU A 6 -59.43 11.60 -4.54
N LEU A 7 -60.03 11.87 -5.70
CA LEU A 7 -59.36 11.83 -6.99
C LEU A 7 -58.38 13.00 -7.16
N ARG A 8 -58.68 14.18 -6.60
CA ARG A 8 -57.74 15.31 -6.56
C ARG A 8 -56.59 15.09 -5.57
N ALA A 9 -56.87 14.47 -4.43
CA ALA A 9 -55.84 14.13 -3.45
C ALA A 9 -54.85 13.09 -3.99
N SER A 10 -55.33 12.08 -4.74
CA SER A 10 -54.45 11.08 -5.36
C SER A 10 -53.56 11.69 -6.45
N VAL A 11 -54.08 12.61 -7.27
CA VAL A 11 -53.29 13.34 -8.27
C VAL A 11 -52.22 14.21 -7.63
N TRP A 12 -52.54 14.91 -6.54
CA TRP A 12 -51.55 15.70 -5.79
C TRP A 12 -50.48 14.84 -5.13
N LEU A 13 -50.85 13.67 -4.60
CA LEU A 13 -49.90 12.74 -3.99
C LEU A 13 -49.02 12.04 -5.03
N ALA A 14 -49.55 11.82 -6.24
CA ALA A 14 -48.82 11.24 -7.37
C ALA A 14 -48.00 12.26 -8.18
N ALA A 15 -48.20 13.56 -7.96
CA ALA A 15 -47.45 14.62 -8.62
C ALA A 15 -46.02 14.70 -8.04
N THR A 16 -45.15 13.78 -8.45
CA THR A 16 -43.71 13.94 -8.28
C THR A 16 -43.22 15.01 -9.25
N PRO A 17 -42.53 16.07 -8.81
CA PRO A 17 -41.97 17.05 -9.73
C PRO A 17 -41.00 16.35 -10.68
N THR A 18 -41.20 16.52 -11.99
CA THR A 18 -40.24 16.06 -13.00
C THR A 18 -38.91 16.79 -12.76
N PRO A 19 -37.79 16.09 -12.52
CA PRO A 19 -36.52 16.76 -12.33
C PRO A 19 -36.16 17.54 -13.59
N THR A 20 -35.92 18.84 -13.45
CA THR A 20 -35.38 19.66 -14.53
C THR A 20 -33.96 19.18 -14.84
N PRO A 21 -33.58 18.94 -16.10
CA PRO A 21 -32.22 18.54 -16.43
C PRO A 21 -31.26 19.64 -15.96
N SER A 22 -30.44 19.32 -14.97
CA SER A 22 -29.32 20.16 -14.57
C SER A 22 -28.27 20.08 -15.66
N SER A 23 -27.75 21.24 -16.10
CA SER A 23 -26.42 21.30 -16.71
C SER A 23 -25.47 20.51 -15.80
N GLY A 24 -24.63 19.64 -16.37
CA GLY A 24 -23.71 18.82 -15.58
C GLY A 24 -22.78 19.64 -14.68
N PRO A 25 -21.95 18.97 -13.86
CA PRO A 25 -20.94 19.64 -13.05
C PRO A 25 -20.16 20.68 -13.85
N SER A 26 -19.95 21.87 -13.29
CA SER A 26 -19.04 22.85 -13.87
C SER A 26 -17.59 22.38 -13.74
N GLU A 27 -16.68 22.86 -14.59
CA GLU A 27 -15.25 22.48 -14.59
C GLU A 27 -14.60 22.56 -13.20
N ASP A 28 -14.94 23.60 -12.43
CA ASP A 28 -14.45 23.84 -11.07
C ASP A 28 -14.90 22.75 -10.07
N GLN A 29 -15.99 22.05 -10.37
CA GLN A 29 -16.53 20.96 -9.54
C GLN A 29 -15.81 19.63 -9.82
N ILE A 30 -15.18 19.48 -10.98
CA ILE A 30 -14.57 18.21 -11.43
C ILE A 30 -13.04 18.24 -11.27
N THR A 31 -12.44 19.43 -11.20
CA THR A 31 -11.01 19.56 -11.00
C THR A 31 -10.66 19.54 -9.51
N PRO A 32 -9.78 18.64 -9.03
CA PRO A 32 -9.39 18.56 -7.62
C PRO A 32 -8.63 19.80 -7.09
N GLY A 33 -8.44 20.82 -7.92
CA GLY A 33 -7.79 22.09 -7.60
C GLY A 33 -6.36 21.92 -7.09
N VAL A 34 -5.83 22.99 -6.50
CA VAL A 34 -4.49 22.98 -5.90
C VAL A 34 -4.41 22.02 -4.71
N VAL A 35 -5.49 21.93 -3.92
CA VAL A 35 -5.53 21.06 -2.73
C VAL A 35 -5.35 19.58 -3.12
N GLY A 36 -6.12 19.09 -4.10
CA GLY A 36 -5.99 17.69 -4.51
C GLY A 36 -4.70 17.38 -5.27
N PHE A 37 -4.10 18.37 -5.95
CA PHE A 37 -2.74 18.24 -6.47
C PHE A 37 -1.71 18.04 -5.36
N VAL A 38 -1.76 18.86 -4.30
CA VAL A 38 -0.86 18.73 -3.15
C VAL A 38 -1.04 17.40 -2.44
N VAL A 39 -2.28 16.96 -2.21
CA VAL A 39 -2.56 15.64 -1.61
C VAL A 39 -1.95 14.51 -2.45
N THR A 40 -2.18 14.52 -3.76
CA THR A 40 -1.64 13.50 -4.67
C THR A 40 -0.11 13.53 -4.72
N PHE A 41 0.48 14.72 -4.72
CA PHE A 41 1.93 14.90 -4.68
C PHE A 41 2.54 14.29 -3.41
N LEU A 42 1.92 14.54 -2.24
CA LEU A 42 2.38 13.95 -0.98
C LEU A 42 2.28 12.42 -0.98
N VAL A 43 1.20 11.86 -1.55
CA VAL A 43 1.06 10.40 -1.72
C VAL A 43 2.19 9.86 -2.61
N ALA A 44 2.48 10.52 -3.73
CA ALA A 44 3.57 10.12 -4.62
C ALA A 44 4.93 10.15 -3.88
N VAL A 45 5.22 11.21 -3.11
CA VAL A 45 6.44 11.30 -2.29
C VAL A 45 6.49 10.17 -1.26
N ALA A 46 5.38 9.86 -0.57
CA ALA A 46 5.32 8.78 0.39
C ALA A 46 5.63 7.42 -0.27
N VAL A 47 5.09 7.16 -1.46
CA VAL A 47 5.39 5.94 -2.24
C VAL A 47 6.88 5.89 -2.60
N VAL A 48 7.47 6.98 -3.08
CA VAL A 48 8.91 7.04 -3.41
C VAL A 48 9.77 6.76 -2.18
N LEU A 49 9.44 7.38 -1.04
CA LEU A 49 10.14 7.15 0.23
C LEU A 49 10.03 5.69 0.67
N LEU A 50 8.87 5.06 0.50
CA LEU A 50 8.66 3.65 0.81
C LEU A 50 9.51 2.75 -0.08
N VAL A 51 9.58 3.03 -1.38
CA VAL A 51 10.46 2.28 -2.30
C VAL A 51 11.92 2.41 -1.89
N ILE A 52 12.39 3.62 -1.56
CA ILE A 52 13.76 3.86 -1.11
C ILE A 52 14.03 3.11 0.20
N ASP A 53 13.10 3.15 1.16
CA ASP A 53 13.24 2.41 2.42
C ASP A 53 13.30 0.90 2.18
N MET A 54 12.42 0.37 1.32
CA MET A 54 12.40 -1.05 0.97
C MET A 54 13.72 -1.51 0.35
N VAL A 55 14.27 -0.76 -0.61
CA VAL A 55 15.57 -1.07 -1.24
C VAL A 55 16.70 -0.99 -0.22
N ARG A 56 16.73 0.04 0.64
CA ARG A 56 17.71 0.17 1.71
C ARG A 56 17.63 -1.00 2.69
N ARG A 57 16.43 -1.41 3.08
CA ARG A 57 16.18 -2.53 3.98
C ARG A 57 16.68 -3.84 3.37
N ILE A 58 16.34 -4.14 2.12
CA ILE A 58 16.78 -5.36 1.44
C ILE A 58 18.31 -5.42 1.36
N ARG A 59 18.96 -4.32 0.94
CA ARG A 59 20.43 -4.24 0.91
C ARG A 59 21.03 -4.54 2.28
N ARG A 60 20.55 -3.87 3.34
CA ARG A 60 21.04 -4.08 4.71
C ARG A 60 20.90 -5.52 5.20
N VAL A 61 19.77 -6.17 4.92
CA VAL A 61 19.52 -7.55 5.37
C VAL A 61 20.42 -8.53 4.62
N ARG A 62 20.57 -8.37 3.30
CA ARG A 62 21.39 -9.28 2.49
C ARG A 62 22.88 -9.22 2.82
N TYR A 63 23.45 -8.02 3.02
CA TYR A 63 24.86 -7.89 3.41
C TYR A 63 25.17 -8.59 4.74
N ARG A 64 24.22 -8.60 5.69
CA ARG A 64 24.40 -9.29 6.97
C ARG A 64 24.41 -10.81 6.80
N ALA A 65 23.56 -11.34 5.94
CA ALA A 65 23.49 -12.78 5.69
C ALA A 65 24.77 -13.29 4.99
N GLU A 66 25.24 -12.60 3.95
CA GLU A 66 26.45 -13.00 3.20
C GLU A 66 27.72 -12.97 4.06
N ILE A 67 27.82 -12.05 5.03
CA ILE A 67 28.95 -12.00 5.95
C ILE A 67 28.87 -13.14 6.98
N ALA A 68 27.69 -13.39 7.54
CA ALA A 68 27.49 -14.49 8.49
C ALA A 68 27.83 -15.85 7.86
N GLU A 69 27.40 -16.08 6.61
CA GLU A 69 27.68 -17.33 5.89
C GLU A 69 29.18 -17.54 5.62
N LYS A 70 29.93 -16.48 5.32
CA LYS A 70 31.39 -16.58 5.16
C LYS A 70 32.10 -16.88 6.47
N LEU A 71 31.68 -16.24 7.57
CA LEU A 71 32.23 -16.53 8.90
C LEU A 71 31.92 -17.97 9.34
N ASP A 72 30.70 -18.45 9.12
CA ASP A 72 30.32 -19.83 9.42
C ASP A 72 31.14 -20.83 8.59
N ALA A 73 31.36 -20.56 7.29
CA ALA A 73 32.18 -21.41 6.42
C ALA A 73 33.66 -21.43 6.83
N GLU A 74 34.23 -20.30 7.25
CA GLU A 74 35.59 -20.23 7.78
C GLU A 74 35.72 -21.00 9.10
N GLN A 75 34.74 -20.87 10.00
CA GLN A 75 34.71 -21.61 11.26
C GLN A 75 34.52 -23.11 11.07
N ALA A 76 33.68 -23.53 10.13
CA ALA A 76 33.49 -24.94 9.79
C ALA A 76 34.77 -25.52 9.17
N GLY A 77 35.43 -24.79 8.26
CA GLY A 77 36.70 -25.21 7.68
C GLY A 77 37.85 -25.30 8.69
N GLN A 78 37.84 -24.47 9.75
CA GLN A 78 38.79 -24.59 10.86
C GLN A 78 38.50 -25.77 11.79
N GLN A 79 37.23 -26.13 11.99
CA GLN A 79 36.84 -27.28 12.81
C GLN A 79 37.10 -28.62 12.11
N ASP A 80 36.85 -28.70 10.80
CA ASP A 80 37.12 -29.90 10.00
C ASP A 80 38.63 -30.14 9.78
N ALA A 81 39.47 -29.11 9.89
CA ALA A 81 40.92 -29.25 9.87
C ALA A 81 41.52 -29.76 11.20
N ALA A 82 40.70 -29.89 12.25
CA ALA A 82 41.14 -30.17 13.62
C ALA A 82 40.75 -31.54 14.24
N PRO A 83 40.43 -32.63 13.51
CA PRO A 83 40.43 -33.97 14.11
C PRO A 83 41.46 -34.87 13.41
N GLY A 84 42.66 -34.98 13.99
CA GLY A 84 43.67 -35.94 13.50
C GLY A 84 45.08 -35.85 14.09
N ALA A 85 45.37 -34.87 14.95
CA ALA A 85 46.73 -34.69 15.49
C ALA A 85 46.97 -35.32 16.87
N GLU A 86 46.02 -36.10 17.43
CA GLU A 86 46.11 -36.57 18.84
C GLU A 86 46.17 -38.10 19.03
N ASP A 87 46.31 -38.91 17.98
CA ASP A 87 46.38 -40.39 18.12
C ASP A 87 47.75 -41.02 17.80
N ASP A 88 48.81 -40.21 17.70
CA ASP A 88 50.21 -40.65 17.45
C ASP A 88 51.14 -40.34 18.64
N ASP A 89 50.68 -40.48 19.89
CA ASP A 89 51.56 -40.34 21.07
C ASP A 89 51.13 -41.16 22.30
N ARG A 90 50.60 -42.38 22.09
CA ARG A 90 50.51 -43.39 23.16
C ARG A 90 51.31 -44.65 22.81
N ALA A 91 52.58 -44.55 23.18
CA ALA A 91 53.43 -45.53 23.88
C ALA A 91 52.84 -46.93 24.16
#